data_AF-A0A957HB39-F1
#
_entry.id   AF-A0A957HB39-F1
#
_cell.length_a   1.000
_cell.length_b   1.000
_cell.length_c   1.000
_cell.angle_alpha   90.00
_cell.angle_beta   90.00
_cell.angle_gamma   90.00
#
_symmetry.space_group_name_H-M   'P 1'
#
loop_
_entity.id
_entity.type
_entity.pdbx_description
1 polymer ?
#
loop_
_entity_poly.entity_id
_entity_poly.type
_entity_poly.pdbx_seq_one_letter_code
_entity_poly.pdbx_strand_id
1 'polypeptide(L)'
;MQLLPETLLPFAANFVVILTLVRFIYYPRQRSRAYVFTFMAFSTIIFFVMRLLNDSAISLGAGFGLFAIFSILRYRTDTIPIREMTYLFVITALSVINSVLLSTYAYTEFLATDLATLSVLFMLEKGWGFDYEIRRTVEY
;
A
#
# COMPACT_ATOMS: atom_id res chain seq x y z
N MET A 1 -20.24 -17.11 -14.79
CA MET A 1 -19.99 -15.76 -15.34
C MET A 1 -20.54 -14.67 -14.40
N GLN A 2 -20.29 -14.78 -13.09
CA GLN A 2 -20.74 -13.85 -12.03
C GLN A 2 -19.58 -13.11 -11.33
N LEU A 3 -18.35 -13.19 -11.85
CA LEU A 3 -17.14 -12.75 -11.16
C LEU A 3 -16.90 -11.22 -11.21
N LEU A 4 -17.47 -10.51 -12.18
CA LEU A 4 -17.20 -9.08 -12.37
C LEU A 4 -17.90 -8.15 -11.37
N PRO A 5 -19.22 -8.27 -11.08
CA PRO A 5 -19.87 -7.36 -10.14
C PRO A 5 -19.40 -7.59 -8.69
N GLU A 6 -19.12 -8.84 -8.30
CA GLU A 6 -18.70 -9.17 -6.92
C GLU A 6 -17.28 -8.72 -6.59
N THR A 7 -16.44 -8.47 -7.58
CA THR A 7 -15.06 -8.00 -7.39
C THR A 7 -14.93 -6.48 -7.50
N LEU A 8 -15.84 -5.83 -8.23
CA LEU A 8 -15.80 -4.38 -8.47
C LEU A 8 -16.04 -3.57 -7.20
N LEU A 9 -16.99 -3.98 -6.37
CA LEU A 9 -17.37 -3.26 -5.15
C LEU A 9 -16.25 -3.34 -4.08
N PRO A 10 -15.67 -4.53 -3.81
CA PRO A 10 -14.44 -4.64 -3.03
C PRO A 10 -13.26 -3.84 -3.57
N PHE A 11 -13.05 -3.88 -4.89
CA PHE A 11 -11.98 -3.13 -5.54
C PHE A 11 -12.15 -1.63 -5.33
N ALA A 12 -13.36 -1.10 -5.52
CA ALA A 12 -13.66 0.30 -5.30
C ALA A 12 -13.41 0.72 -3.84
N ALA A 13 -13.77 -0.12 -2.86
CA ALA A 13 -13.51 0.14 -1.45
C ALA A 13 -12.00 0.23 -1.17
N ASN A 14 -11.22 -0.76 -1.62
CA ASN A 14 -9.76 -0.74 -1.49
C ASN A 14 -9.14 0.48 -2.19
N PHE A 15 -9.60 0.79 -3.40
CA PHE A 15 -9.15 1.93 -4.16
C PHE A 15 -9.41 3.26 -3.45
N VAL A 16 -10.59 3.44 -2.84
CA VAL A 16 -10.92 4.63 -2.05
C VAL A 16 -10.01 4.78 -0.83
N VAL A 17 -9.73 3.69 -0.12
CA VAL A 17 -8.82 3.70 1.05
C VAL A 17 -7.42 4.13 0.63
N ILE A 18 -6.89 3.55 -0.45
CA ILE A 18 -5.54 3.85 -0.92
C ILE A 18 -5.46 5.25 -1.52
N LEU A 19 -6.50 5.68 -2.24
CA LEU A 19 -6.63 7.05 -2.70
C LEU A 19 -6.62 8.01 -1.50
N THR A 20 -7.33 7.68 -0.42
CA THR A 20 -7.35 8.48 0.81
C THR A 20 -5.96 8.53 1.45
N LEU A 21 -5.28 7.40 1.58
CA LEU A 21 -3.92 7.32 2.12
C LEU A 21 -2.94 8.18 1.31
N VAL A 22 -2.94 8.03 -0.01
CA VAL A 22 -2.04 8.78 -0.90
C VAL A 22 -2.39 10.27 -0.95
N ARG A 23 -3.69 10.62 -0.95
CA ARG A 23 -4.15 12.01 -1.07
C ARG A 23 -4.01 12.79 0.24
N PHE A 24 -4.37 12.20 1.38
CA PHE A 24 -4.40 12.89 2.68
C PHE A 24 -3.11 12.78 3.46
N ILE A 25 -2.33 11.69 3.31
CA ILE A 25 -1.11 11.47 4.10
C ILE A 25 0.14 11.74 3.25
N TYR A 26 0.22 11.21 2.02
CA TYR A 26 1.43 11.33 1.20
C TYR A 26 1.54 12.69 0.45
N TYR A 27 0.47 13.12 -0.21
CA TYR A 27 0.47 14.36 -1.03
C TYR A 27 0.75 15.68 -0.28
N PRO A 28 0.40 15.88 1.01
CA PRO A 28 0.68 17.14 1.71
C PRO A 28 2.17 17.43 1.86
N ARG A 29 3.04 16.41 1.84
CA ARG A 29 4.44 16.54 2.28
C ARG A 29 5.48 16.30 1.17
N GLN A 30 5.13 15.60 0.08
CA GLN A 30 6.03 15.38 -1.06
C GLN A 30 5.30 15.60 -2.40
N ARG A 31 5.88 16.43 -3.28
CA ARG A 31 5.29 16.85 -4.57
C ARG A 31 5.79 16.01 -5.76
N SER A 32 6.33 14.81 -5.54
CA SER A 32 6.79 13.92 -6.62
C SER A 32 5.61 13.08 -7.16
N ARG A 33 5.15 13.44 -8.35
CA ARG A 33 4.03 12.76 -9.05
C ARG A 33 4.35 11.30 -9.44
N ALA A 34 5.63 10.96 -9.55
CA ALA A 34 6.09 9.65 -10.03
C ALA A 34 5.69 8.50 -9.09
N TYR A 35 5.79 8.67 -7.77
CA TYR A 35 5.49 7.61 -6.81
C TYR A 35 4.00 7.38 -6.59
N VAL A 36 3.18 8.42 -6.76
CA VAL A 36 1.71 8.29 -6.74
C VAL A 36 1.25 7.29 -7.78
N PHE A 37 1.79 7.35 -9.00
CA PHE A 37 1.47 6.38 -10.04
C PHE A 37 1.87 4.97 -9.63
N THR A 38 3.10 4.77 -9.14
CA THR A 38 3.58 3.46 -8.68
C THR A 38 2.70 2.88 -7.58
N PHE A 39 2.30 3.69 -6.60
CA PHE A 39 1.49 3.24 -5.47
C PHE A 39 0.09 2.80 -5.91
N MET A 40 -0.54 3.55 -6.81
CA MET A 40 -1.86 3.24 -7.36
C MET A 40 -1.80 2.01 -8.28
N ALA A 41 -0.76 1.87 -9.09
CA ALA A 41 -0.59 0.72 -9.98
C ALA A 41 -0.32 -0.57 -9.19
N PHE A 42 0.60 -0.54 -8.22
CA PHE A 42 0.93 -1.70 -7.39
C PHE A 42 -0.28 -2.19 -6.59
N SER A 43 -0.98 -1.29 -5.90
CA SER A 43 -2.17 -1.65 -5.13
C SER A 43 -3.25 -2.31 -5.98
N THR A 44 -3.51 -1.76 -7.18
CA THR A 44 -4.48 -2.30 -8.12
C THR A 44 -4.11 -3.72 -8.54
N ILE A 45 -2.87 -3.93 -8.99
CA ILE A 45 -2.40 -5.25 -9.46
C ILE A 45 -2.48 -6.26 -8.32
N ILE A 46 -2.01 -5.90 -7.13
CA ILE A 46 -1.96 -6.81 -5.98
C ILE A 46 -3.36 -7.21 -5.53
N PHE A 47 -4.30 -6.26 -5.48
CA PHE A 47 -5.69 -6.56 -5.17
C PHE A 47 -6.30 -7.56 -6.15
N PHE A 48 -6.12 -7.36 -7.45
CA PHE A 48 -6.65 -8.29 -8.46
C PHE A 48 -5.97 -9.65 -8.41
N VAL A 49 -4.65 -9.70 -8.25
CA VAL A 49 -3.89 -10.94 -8.09
C VAL A 49 -4.47 -11.72 -6.91
N MET A 50 -4.59 -11.11 -5.73
CA MET A 50 -5.15 -11.79 -4.55
C MET A 50 -6.60 -12.24 -4.74
N ARG A 51 -7.43 -11.43 -5.39
CA ARG A 51 -8.83 -11.77 -5.63
C ARG A 51 -9.00 -12.93 -6.63
N LEU A 52 -8.12 -13.04 -7.62
CA LEU A 52 -8.11 -14.14 -8.57
C LEU A 52 -7.60 -15.45 -7.96
N LEU A 53 -6.71 -15.34 -6.98
CA LEU A 53 -6.03 -16.47 -6.37
C LEU A 53 -6.87 -17.23 -5.33
N ASN A 54 -7.98 -16.64 -4.84
CA ASN A 54 -9.09 -17.19 -4.02
C ASN A 54 -8.94 -18.59 -3.37
N ASP A 55 -7.80 -18.87 -2.75
CA ASP A 55 -7.52 -20.11 -2.04
C ASP A 55 -6.81 -19.79 -0.72
N SER A 56 -7.30 -20.40 0.36
CA SER A 56 -6.93 -20.12 1.75
C SER A 56 -5.48 -20.43 2.09
N ALA A 57 -4.82 -21.33 1.34
CA ALA A 57 -3.40 -21.65 1.48
C ALA A 57 -2.46 -20.48 1.11
N ILE A 58 -2.98 -19.45 0.42
CA ILE A 58 -2.19 -18.34 -0.11
C ILE A 58 -1.90 -17.27 0.95
N SER A 59 -2.62 -17.23 2.08
CA SER A 59 -2.33 -16.26 3.15
C SER A 59 -0.87 -16.33 3.64
N LEU A 60 -0.27 -17.53 3.68
CA LEU A 60 1.15 -17.72 3.99
C LEU A 60 2.06 -17.34 2.82
N GLY A 61 1.71 -17.78 1.60
CA GLY A 61 2.45 -17.45 0.37
C GLY A 61 2.49 -15.94 0.07
N ALA A 62 1.45 -15.20 0.45
CA ALA A 62 1.36 -13.75 0.36
C ALA A 62 2.46 -13.05 1.17
N GLY A 63 2.61 -13.45 2.44
CA GLY A 63 3.64 -12.92 3.33
C GLY A 63 5.03 -13.23 2.79
N PHE A 64 5.27 -14.46 2.33
CA PHE A 64 6.55 -14.85 1.72
C PHE A 64 6.84 -14.10 0.41
N GLY A 65 5.86 -13.92 -0.46
CA GLY A 65 5.99 -13.14 -1.70
C GLY A 65 6.32 -11.68 -1.43
N LEU A 66 5.72 -11.11 -0.39
CA LEU A 66 5.98 -9.76 0.06
C LEU A 66 7.44 -9.61 0.56
N PHE A 67 7.94 -10.54 1.38
CA PHE A 67 9.35 -10.57 1.78
C PHE A 67 10.32 -10.76 0.60
N ALA A 68 9.96 -11.56 -0.40
CA ALA A 68 10.77 -11.78 -1.60
C ALA A 68 10.88 -10.50 -2.45
N ILE A 69 9.76 -9.80 -2.65
CA ILE A 69 9.72 -8.52 -3.36
C ILE A 69 10.63 -7.48 -2.65
N PHE A 70 10.60 -7.41 -1.33
CA PHE A 70 11.47 -6.50 -0.57
C PHE A 70 12.95 -6.87 -0.62
N SER A 71 13.24 -8.16 -0.63
CA SER A 71 14.62 -8.64 -0.81
C SER A 71 15.19 -8.16 -2.14
N ILE A 72 14.40 -8.18 -3.21
CA ILE A 72 14.82 -7.71 -4.55
C ILE A 72 14.86 -6.18 -4.65
N LEU A 73 13.87 -5.48 -4.09
CA LEU A 73 13.78 -4.00 -4.11
C LEU A 73 14.96 -3.32 -3.40
N ARG A 74 15.53 -3.95 -2.37
CA ARG A 74 16.68 -3.41 -1.63
C ARG A 74 17.99 -3.35 -2.45
N TYR A 75 18.09 -4.13 -3.53
CA TYR A 75 19.32 -4.24 -4.36
C TYR A 75 19.21 -3.53 -5.72
N ARG A 76 18.28 -2.58 -5.90
CA ARG A 76 18.15 -1.83 -7.17
C ARG A 76 19.16 -0.68 -7.24
N THR A 77 19.57 -0.39 -8.48
CA THR A 77 20.62 0.60 -8.84
C THR A 77 20.28 2.03 -8.44
N ASP A 78 19.00 2.39 -8.39
CA ASP A 78 18.52 3.65 -7.79
C ASP A 78 17.94 3.36 -6.39
N THR A 79 18.54 3.97 -5.38
CA THR A 79 18.11 3.82 -3.99
C THR A 79 16.84 4.63 -3.76
N ILE A 80 15.69 3.94 -3.72
CA ILE A 80 14.42 4.55 -3.32
C ILE A 80 14.60 5.07 -1.87
N PRO A 81 14.23 6.34 -1.56
CA PRO A 81 14.31 6.84 -0.20
C PRO A 81 13.45 5.99 0.75
N ILE A 82 13.96 5.78 1.96
CA ILE A 82 13.38 4.86 2.96
C ILE A 82 11.88 5.13 3.18
N ARG A 83 11.47 6.41 3.16
CA ARG A 83 10.07 6.83 3.29
C ARG A 83 9.17 6.18 2.24
N GLU A 84 9.55 6.24 0.97
CA GLU A 84 8.73 5.72 -0.14
C GLU A 84 8.68 4.21 -0.16
N MET A 85 9.79 3.54 0.23
CA MET A 85 9.80 2.10 0.45
C MET A 85 8.80 1.68 1.53
N THR A 86 8.74 2.41 2.65
CA THR A 86 7.76 2.15 3.72
C THR A 86 6.33 2.34 3.25
N TYR A 87 6.05 3.38 2.46
CA TYR A 87 4.71 3.60 1.90
C TYR A 87 4.29 2.49 0.92
N LEU A 88 5.20 2.03 0.05
CA LEU A 88 4.97 0.86 -0.80
C LEU A 88 4.64 -0.38 0.03
N PHE A 89 5.35 -0.57 1.14
CA PHE A 89 5.14 -1.69 2.05
C PHE A 89 3.72 -1.67 2.63
N VAL A 90 3.33 -0.55 3.24
CA VAL A 90 2.01 -0.43 3.85
C VAL A 90 0.92 -0.62 2.80
N ILE A 91 1.00 0.06 1.65
CA ILE A 91 -0.04 -0.02 0.60
C ILE A 91 -0.17 -1.46 0.07
N THR A 92 0.95 -2.17 -0.07
CA THR A 92 0.93 -3.57 -0.51
C THR A 92 0.26 -4.46 0.53
N ALA A 93 0.68 -4.37 1.79
CA ALA A 93 0.10 -5.15 2.87
C ALA A 93 -1.40 -4.87 3.03
N LEU A 94 -1.79 -3.60 2.98
CA LEU A 94 -3.18 -3.15 3.09
C LEU A 94 -4.03 -3.70 1.93
N SER A 95 -3.53 -3.66 0.70
CA SER A 95 -4.23 -4.22 -0.47
C SER A 95 -4.46 -5.73 -0.35
N VAL A 96 -3.48 -6.47 0.19
CA VAL A 96 -3.60 -7.91 0.45
C VAL A 96 -4.67 -8.17 1.51
N ILE A 97 -4.58 -7.48 2.65
CA ILE A 97 -5.54 -7.64 3.77
C ILE A 97 -6.96 -7.31 3.30
N ASN A 98 -7.13 -6.18 2.59
CA ASN A 98 -8.42 -5.75 2.09
C ASN A 98 -9.02 -6.75 1.10
N SER A 99 -8.21 -7.33 0.21
CA SER A 99 -8.70 -8.39 -0.68
C SER A 99 -9.23 -9.61 0.07
N VAL A 100 -8.58 -9.99 1.18
CA VAL A 100 -8.99 -11.14 2.00
C VAL A 100 -10.26 -10.80 2.79
N LEU A 101 -10.28 -9.68 3.53
CA LEU A 101 -11.43 -9.30 4.37
C LEU A 101 -12.71 -9.07 3.56
N LEU A 102 -12.59 -8.45 2.38
CA LEU A 102 -13.72 -8.23 1.46
C LEU A 102 -14.14 -9.51 0.72
N SER A 103 -13.37 -10.59 0.78
CA SER A 103 -13.80 -11.91 0.28
C SER A 103 -14.69 -12.65 1.28
N THR A 104 -14.45 -12.42 2.58
CA THR A 104 -15.21 -13.02 3.69
C THR A 104 -16.38 -12.15 4.17
N TYR A 105 -16.69 -11.05 3.46
CA TYR A 105 -17.73 -10.08 3.86
C TYR A 105 -17.50 -9.44 5.25
N ALA A 106 -16.26 -9.39 5.73
CA ALA A 106 -15.88 -8.87 7.04
C ALA A 106 -15.72 -7.33 7.01
N TYR A 107 -16.81 -6.60 6.75
CA TYR A 107 -16.79 -5.14 6.58
C TYR A 107 -16.30 -4.37 7.81
N THR A 108 -16.61 -4.87 9.01
CA THR A 108 -16.19 -4.24 10.28
C THR A 108 -14.69 -4.35 10.49
N GLU A 109 -14.11 -5.52 10.22
CA GLU A 109 -12.67 -5.78 10.35
C GLU A 109 -11.87 -4.99 9.30
N PHE A 110 -12.42 -4.89 8.09
CA PHE A 110 -11.88 -4.03 7.03
C PHE A 110 -11.77 -2.57 7.49
N LEU A 111 -12.87 -1.99 7.96
CA LEU A 111 -12.87 -0.60 8.44
C LEU A 111 -11.92 -0.41 9.64
N ALA A 112 -11.90 -1.34 10.59
CA ALA A 112 -11.02 -1.25 11.75
C ALA A 112 -9.54 -1.28 11.35
N THR A 113 -9.15 -2.17 10.44
CA THR A 113 -7.76 -2.32 9.99
C THR A 113 -7.29 -1.10 9.19
N ASP A 114 -8.11 -0.61 8.27
CA ASP A 114 -7.80 0.58 7.48
C ASP A 114 -7.71 1.82 8.35
N LEU A 115 -8.67 2.03 9.25
CA LEU A 115 -8.67 3.18 10.17
C LEU A 115 -7.48 3.13 11.13
N ALA A 116 -7.14 1.96 11.68
CA ALA A 116 -5.98 1.80 12.54
C ALA A 116 -4.69 2.14 11.79
N THR A 117 -4.52 1.60 10.58
CA THR A 117 -3.35 1.84 9.73
C THR A 117 -3.22 3.31 9.36
N LEU A 118 -4.32 3.94 8.91
CA LEU A 118 -4.36 5.37 8.58
C LEU A 118 -4.06 6.24 9.81
N SER A 119 -4.60 5.89 10.97
CA SER A 119 -4.37 6.63 12.22
C SER A 119 -2.91 6.59 12.65
N VAL A 120 -2.27 5.42 12.60
CA VAL A 120 -0.85 5.24 12.92
C VAL A 120 0.02 6.04 11.95
N LEU A 121 -0.22 5.92 10.64
CA LEU A 121 0.54 6.68 9.64
C LEU A 121 0.35 8.18 9.82
N PHE A 122 -0.88 8.64 10.03
CA PHE A 122 -1.18 10.04 10.27
C PHE A 122 -0.48 10.56 11.53
N MET A 123 -0.49 9.79 12.61
CA MET A 123 0.17 10.14 13.87
C MET A 123 1.70 10.18 13.71
N LEU A 124 2.31 9.26 12.98
CA LEU A 124 3.75 9.26 12.69
C LEU A 124 4.15 10.43 11.79
N GLU A 125 3.36 10.69 10.74
CA GLU A 125 3.62 11.77 9.78
C GLU A 125 3.43 13.15 10.41
N LYS A 126 2.42 13.32 11.27
CA LYS A 126 2.07 14.60 11.92
C LYS A 126 2.81 14.83 13.24
N GLY A 127 3.05 13.77 14.01
CA GLY A 127 3.56 13.85 15.38
C GLY A 127 5.07 13.98 15.52
N TRP A 128 5.86 13.64 14.49
CA TRP A 128 7.32 13.51 14.66
C TRP A 128 8.22 14.41 13.83
N GLY A 129 7.69 15.28 12.97
CA GLY A 129 8.45 16.44 12.49
C GLY A 129 9.84 16.15 11.91
N PHE A 130 10.07 14.96 11.32
CA PHE A 130 11.35 14.66 10.69
C PHE A 130 11.43 15.42 9.36
N ASP A 131 12.10 16.56 9.38
CA ASP A 131 12.68 17.18 8.19
C ASP A 131 13.75 16.23 7.66
N TYR A 132 13.41 15.52 6.58
CA TYR A 132 14.40 14.74 5.85
C TYR A 132 15.28 15.74 5.11
N GLU A 133 16.48 15.99 5.65
CA GLU A 133 17.52 16.76 4.98
C GLU A 133 17.70 16.24 3.55
N ILE A 134 17.28 17.05 2.59
CA ILE A 134 17.63 16.88 1.18
C ILE A 134 19.14 17.06 1.14
N ARG A 135 19.90 15.95 1.11
CA ARG A 135 21.34 15.94 0.90
C ARG A 135 21.66 16.85 -0.29
N ARG A 136 22.15 18.06 -0.03
CA ARG A 136 22.77 18.89 -1.05
C ARG A 136 24.14 18.31 -1.32
N THR A 137 24.32 17.75 -2.51
CA THR A 137 25.64 17.41 -3.02
C THR A 137 26.40 18.73 -3.21
N VAL A 138 27.47 18.93 -2.45
CA VAL A 138 28.39 20.05 -2.64
C VAL A 138 29.34 19.64 -3.77
N GLU A 139 29.24 20.32 -4.91
CA GLU A 139 30.32 20.31 -5.91
C GLU A 139 31.45 21.20 -5.38
N TYR A 140 32.66 20.64 -5.30
CA TYR A 140 33.89 21.34 -4.98
C TYR A 140 34.55 21.88 -6.25
#